data_AF-A0A6J8A5E1-F1
#
_entry.id   AF-A0A6J8A5E1-F1
#
_cell.length_a   1.000
_cell.length_b   1.000
_cell.length_c   1.000
_cell.angle_alpha   90.00
_cell.angle_beta   90.00
_cell.angle_gamma   90.00
#
_symmetry.space_group_name_H-M   'P 1'
#
loop_
_entity.id
_entity.type
_entity.pdbx_description
1 polymer ?
#
loop_
_entity_poly.entity_id
_entity_poly.type
_entity_poly.pdbx_seq_one_letter_code
_entity_poly.pdbx_strand_id
1 'polypeptide(L)'
;MDILEMYGLPSITQLQKNTPKKEHWKNTIKIKVDKFWNEKTLADVENKSSLTFLNTSNLEPNKPHHVWNVKQLQRFELRKAIIKARVMTGTYILQADKYKFAHYNVEATCQLCCSGNEDVIHFLTTCPILSTTREKYFSEIREIITYEITAEKWNNVF
;
A
#
# COMPACT_ATOMS: atom_id res chain seq x y z
N MET A 1 -22.19 -7.01 -21.54
CA MET A 1 -22.57 -6.62 -20.17
C MET A 1 -22.90 -5.14 -20.21
N ASP A 2 -24.12 -4.78 -19.83
CA ASP A 2 -24.57 -3.37 -19.84
C ASP A 2 -23.84 -2.59 -18.74
N ILE A 3 -23.50 -1.32 -18.98
CA ILE A 3 -22.83 -0.47 -18.00
C ILE A 3 -23.71 -0.25 -16.75
N LEU A 4 -25.03 -0.21 -16.92
CA LEU A 4 -25.95 -0.07 -15.79
C LEU A 4 -25.92 -1.31 -14.90
N GLU A 5 -25.85 -2.49 -15.52
CA GLU A 5 -25.78 -3.78 -14.83
C GLU A 5 -24.45 -3.91 -14.06
N MET A 6 -23.33 -3.53 -14.68
CA MET A 6 -21.99 -3.58 -14.06
C MET A 6 -21.93 -2.82 -12.72
N TYR A 7 -22.57 -1.66 -12.63
CA TYR A 7 -22.60 -0.85 -11.42
C TYR A 7 -23.82 -1.13 -10.51
N GLY A 8 -24.66 -2.11 -10.85
CA GLY A 8 -25.90 -2.40 -10.10
C GLY A 8 -26.86 -1.21 -10.05
N LEU A 9 -26.96 -0.48 -11.18
CA LEU A 9 -27.87 0.65 -11.40
C LEU A 9 -29.21 0.16 -11.98
N PRO A 10 -30.32 0.92 -11.76
CA PRO A 10 -31.61 0.60 -12.35
C PRO A 10 -31.53 0.52 -13.88
N SER A 11 -32.25 -0.44 -14.46
CA SER A 11 -32.35 -0.55 -15.92
C SER A 11 -33.09 0.64 -16.53
N ILE A 12 -32.90 0.86 -17.84
CA ILE A 12 -33.59 1.93 -18.58
C ILE A 12 -35.12 1.85 -18.37
N THR A 13 -35.69 0.65 -18.38
CA THR A 13 -37.12 0.44 -18.16
C THR A 13 -37.56 0.86 -16.75
N GLN A 14 -36.73 0.65 -15.73
CA GLN A 14 -37.02 1.10 -14.36
C GLN A 14 -36.94 2.63 -14.24
N LEU A 15 -35.97 3.26 -14.91
CA LEU A 15 -35.81 4.72 -14.94
C LEU A 15 -36.97 5.42 -15.66
N GLN A 16 -37.54 4.79 -16.69
CA GLN A 16 -38.74 5.28 -17.36
C GLN A 16 -39.98 5.22 -16.47
N LYS A 17 -40.10 4.18 -15.64
CA LYS A 17 -41.22 4.04 -14.69
C LYS A 17 -41.12 4.99 -13.51
N ASN A 18 -39.90 5.25 -13.02
CA ASN A 18 -39.66 6.15 -11.90
C ASN A 18 -38.44 7.01 -12.22
N THR A 19 -38.67 8.18 -12.81
CA THR A 19 -37.59 9.08 -13.22
C THR A 19 -37.07 9.88 -12.02
N PRO A 20 -35.85 9.62 -11.54
CA PRO A 20 -35.28 10.38 -10.43
C PRO A 20 -35.01 11.82 -10.85
N LYS A 21 -35.04 12.74 -9.87
CA LYS A 21 -34.53 14.11 -10.08
C LYS A 21 -33.05 14.04 -10.44
N LYS A 22 -32.61 14.91 -11.36
CA LYS A 22 -31.23 14.95 -11.88
C LYS A 22 -30.15 14.87 -10.81
N GLU A 23 -30.26 15.65 -9.74
CA GLU A 23 -29.25 15.68 -8.67
C GLU A 23 -29.25 14.39 -7.83
N HIS A 24 -30.42 13.82 -7.56
CA HIS A 24 -30.51 12.52 -6.89
C HIS A 24 -29.88 11.43 -7.74
N TRP A 25 -30.16 11.43 -9.04
CA TRP A 25 -29.61 10.46 -9.99
C TRP A 25 -28.08 10.54 -10.07
N LYS A 26 -27.50 11.74 -10.17
CA LYS A 26 -26.04 11.93 -10.14
C LYS A 26 -25.41 11.36 -8.87
N ASN A 27 -26.02 11.62 -7.71
CA ASN A 27 -25.53 11.12 -6.44
C ASN A 27 -25.62 9.59 -6.37
N THR A 28 -26.72 8.99 -6.84
CA THR A 28 -26.86 7.53 -6.94
C THR A 28 -25.78 6.91 -7.81
N ILE A 29 -25.55 7.47 -9.01
CA ILE A 29 -24.49 6.99 -9.91
C ILE A 29 -23.14 7.08 -9.20
N LYS A 30 -22.80 8.24 -8.62
CA LYS A 30 -21.53 8.45 -7.93
C LYS A 30 -21.30 7.40 -6.85
N ILE A 31 -22.27 7.21 -5.95
CA ILE A 31 -22.17 6.25 -4.84
C ILE A 31 -21.98 4.82 -5.38
N LYS A 32 -22.72 4.43 -6.41
CA LYS A 32 -22.66 3.08 -6.99
C LYS A 32 -21.33 2.82 -7.70
N VAL A 33 -20.84 3.79 -8.47
CA VAL A 33 -19.55 3.73 -9.15
C VAL A 33 -18.40 3.70 -8.15
N ASP A 34 -18.41 4.59 -7.16
CA ASP A 34 -17.39 4.64 -6.11
C ASP A 34 -17.35 3.33 -5.32
N LYS A 35 -18.53 2.79 -4.94
CA LYS A 35 -18.64 1.50 -4.26
C LYS A 35 -18.05 0.37 -5.09
N PHE A 36 -18.45 0.25 -6.36
CA PHE A 36 -17.96 -0.79 -7.25
C PHE A 36 -16.44 -0.77 -7.37
N TRP A 37 -15.85 0.41 -7.62
CA TRP A 37 -14.40 0.53 -7.77
C TRP A 37 -13.66 0.29 -6.46
N ASN A 38 -14.25 0.64 -5.31
CA ASN A 38 -13.68 0.31 -4.02
C ASN A 38 -13.63 -1.20 -3.78
N GLU A 39 -14.76 -1.88 -3.95
CA GLU A 39 -14.86 -3.35 -3.80
C GLU A 39 -13.93 -4.07 -4.78
N LYS A 40 -13.92 -3.64 -6.03
CA LYS A 40 -13.02 -4.19 -7.05
C LYS A 40 -11.56 -3.97 -6.71
N THR A 41 -11.17 -2.78 -6.26
CA THR A 41 -9.79 -2.48 -5.87
C THR A 41 -9.35 -3.35 -4.69
N LEU A 42 -10.21 -3.50 -3.67
CA LEU A 42 -9.91 -4.37 -2.52
C LEU A 42 -9.74 -5.84 -2.96
N ALA A 43 -10.64 -6.35 -3.81
CA ALA A 43 -10.54 -7.70 -4.36
C ALA A 43 -9.27 -7.90 -5.21
N ASP A 44 -8.90 -6.91 -6.03
CA ASP A 44 -7.67 -6.96 -6.84
C ASP A 44 -6.41 -6.93 -5.96
N VAL A 45 -6.49 -6.31 -4.79
CA VAL A 45 -5.38 -6.17 -3.84
C VAL A 45 -5.15 -7.44 -3.03
N GLU A 46 -6.22 -8.12 -2.59
CA GLU A 46 -6.13 -9.41 -1.90
C GLU A 46 -5.35 -10.47 -2.70
N ASN A 47 -5.45 -10.41 -4.02
CA ASN A 47 -4.80 -11.35 -4.94
C ASN A 47 -3.34 -10.96 -5.31
N LYS A 48 -2.80 -9.86 -4.78
CA LYS A 48 -1.47 -9.35 -5.13
C LYS A 48 -0.47 -9.58 -4.01
N SER A 49 0.31 -10.65 -4.12
CA SER A 49 1.43 -10.94 -3.20
C SER A 49 2.50 -9.84 -3.17
N SER A 50 2.64 -9.04 -4.22
CA SER A 50 3.57 -7.91 -4.23
C SER A 50 3.18 -6.80 -3.25
N LEU A 51 1.95 -6.78 -2.74
CA LEU A 51 1.44 -5.72 -1.83
C LEU A 51 1.55 -6.09 -0.35
N THR A 52 2.29 -7.15 0.01
CA THR A 52 2.40 -7.62 1.41
C THR A 52 2.84 -6.54 2.41
N PHE A 53 3.65 -5.57 1.99
CA PHE A 53 4.16 -4.50 2.86
C PHE A 53 3.36 -3.19 2.72
N LEU A 54 2.34 -3.15 1.88
CA LEU A 54 1.47 -1.99 1.72
C LEU A 54 0.26 -2.15 2.65
N ASN A 55 -0.08 -1.10 3.39
CA ASN A 55 -1.34 -1.11 4.13
C ASN A 55 -2.52 -0.91 3.16
N THR A 56 -3.27 -1.98 2.95
CA THR A 56 -4.37 -2.04 1.99
C THR A 56 -5.69 -1.50 2.56
N SER A 57 -5.82 -1.38 3.88
CA SER A 57 -7.06 -0.91 4.53
C SER A 57 -7.35 0.57 4.29
N ASN A 58 -6.34 1.34 3.89
CA ASN A 58 -6.44 2.78 3.64
C ASN A 58 -6.48 3.13 2.14
N LEU A 59 -6.76 2.16 1.26
CA LEU A 59 -6.88 2.39 -0.17
C LEU A 59 -8.28 2.91 -0.51
N GLU A 60 -8.33 4.10 -1.11
CA GLU A 60 -9.57 4.71 -1.59
C GLU A 60 -9.41 5.08 -3.08
N PRO A 61 -10.37 4.75 -3.97
CA PRO A 61 -10.25 4.99 -5.42
C PRO A 61 -10.00 6.45 -5.81
N ASN A 62 -10.43 7.40 -4.98
CA ASN A 62 -10.39 8.84 -5.27
C ASN A 62 -9.34 9.60 -4.43
N LYS A 63 -8.52 8.89 -3.66
CA LYS A 63 -7.52 9.51 -2.78
C LYS A 63 -6.16 8.85 -3.00
N PRO A 64 -5.11 9.62 -3.29
CA PRO A 64 -3.76 9.07 -3.36
C PRO A 64 -3.37 8.42 -2.03
N HIS A 65 -2.73 7.26 -2.11
CA HIS A 65 -2.15 6.60 -0.94
C HIS A 65 -1.17 7.54 -0.21
N HIS A 66 -1.06 7.44 1.12
CA HIS A 66 -0.23 8.33 1.94
C HIS A 66 1.25 8.38 1.53
N VAL A 67 1.75 7.36 0.82
CA VAL A 67 3.10 7.38 0.24
C VAL A 67 3.32 8.53 -0.75
N TRP A 68 2.24 8.96 -1.41
CA TRP A 68 2.22 10.06 -2.38
C TRP A 68 1.84 11.40 -1.74
N ASN A 69 1.63 11.46 -0.42
CA ASN A 69 1.30 12.70 0.30
C ASN A 69 2.55 13.57 0.47
N VAL A 70 3.06 14.08 -0.65
CA VAL A 70 4.24 14.92 -0.70
C VAL A 70 3.81 16.38 -0.57
N LYS A 71 4.22 17.05 0.52
CA LYS A 71 3.83 18.43 0.83
C LYS A 71 4.33 19.46 -0.20
N GLN A 72 5.41 19.15 -0.93
CA GLN A 72 6.02 20.05 -1.92
C GLN A 72 6.45 19.26 -3.16
N LEU A 73 6.18 19.78 -4.36
CA LEU A 73 6.55 19.17 -5.64
C LEU A 73 8.05 19.31 -5.96
N GLN A 74 8.91 19.03 -4.99
CA GLN A 74 10.36 18.98 -5.19
C GLN A 74 10.76 17.61 -5.74
N ARG A 75 11.67 17.62 -6.74
CA ARG A 75 12.17 16.38 -7.39
C ARG A 75 12.72 15.36 -6.39
N PHE A 76 13.35 15.84 -5.32
CA PHE A 76 13.92 14.99 -4.27
C PHE A 76 12.84 14.24 -3.48
N GLU A 77 11.79 14.92 -3.05
CA GLU A 77 10.69 14.30 -2.30
C GLU A 77 9.89 13.33 -3.18
N LEU A 78 9.71 13.65 -4.47
CA LEU A 78 9.11 12.72 -5.43
C LEU A 78 9.93 11.43 -5.57
N ARG A 79 11.27 11.55 -5.66
CA ARG A 79 12.16 10.36 -5.69
C ARG A 79 12.04 9.52 -4.43
N LYS A 80 11.95 10.14 -3.26
CA LYS A 80 11.71 9.42 -2.00
C LYS A 80 10.38 8.66 -2.03
N ALA A 81 9.29 9.30 -2.46
CA ALA A 81 7.98 8.66 -2.57
C ALA A 81 8.02 7.45 -3.54
N ILE A 82 8.70 7.58 -4.69
CA ILE A 82 8.88 6.48 -5.64
C ILE A 82 9.66 5.32 -4.99
N ILE A 83 10.75 5.61 -4.28
CA ILE A 83 11.54 4.55 -3.61
C ILE A 83 10.69 3.86 -2.53
N LYS A 84 9.98 4.62 -1.69
CA LYS A 84 9.05 4.07 -0.68
C LYS A 84 8.02 3.15 -1.32
N ALA A 85 7.37 3.60 -2.39
CA ALA A 85 6.40 2.79 -3.14
C ALA A 85 7.06 1.50 -3.64
N ARG A 86 8.24 1.58 -4.26
CA ARG A 86 8.94 0.39 -4.77
C ARG A 86 9.28 -0.61 -3.67
N VAL A 87 9.73 -0.13 -2.50
CA VAL A 87 10.05 -1.00 -1.35
C VAL A 87 8.77 -1.68 -0.85
N MET A 88 7.68 -0.93 -0.64
CA MET A 88 6.41 -1.50 -0.16
C MET A 88 5.76 -2.46 -1.15
N THR A 89 6.01 -2.30 -2.45
CA THR A 89 5.49 -3.20 -3.48
C THR A 89 6.47 -4.32 -3.87
N GLY A 90 7.60 -4.48 -3.18
CA GLY A 90 8.61 -5.50 -3.48
C GLY A 90 9.28 -5.36 -4.85
N THR A 91 9.25 -4.17 -5.45
CA THR A 91 9.86 -3.87 -6.76
C THR A 91 11.17 -3.10 -6.65
N TYR A 92 11.57 -2.72 -5.43
CA TYR A 92 12.88 -2.14 -5.18
C TYR A 92 13.91 -3.27 -5.12
N ILE A 93 14.92 -3.19 -5.97
CA ILE A 93 15.96 -4.22 -6.09
C ILE A 93 16.98 -4.04 -4.96
N LEU A 94 16.98 -4.94 -3.99
CA LEU A 94 17.94 -5.02 -2.89
C LEU A 94 19.10 -5.97 -3.22
N GLN A 95 20.16 -6.02 -2.40
CA GLN A 95 21.28 -6.94 -2.66
C GLN A 95 20.84 -8.40 -2.67
N ALA A 96 19.89 -8.82 -1.83
CA ALA A 96 19.37 -10.19 -1.86
C ALA A 96 18.71 -10.52 -3.22
N ASP A 97 18.02 -9.56 -3.84
CA ASP A 97 17.44 -9.73 -5.18
C ASP A 97 18.55 -9.82 -6.24
N LYS A 98 19.55 -8.93 -6.17
CA LYS A 98 20.69 -8.97 -7.10
C LYS A 98 21.43 -10.28 -7.00
N TYR A 99 21.70 -10.77 -5.79
CA TYR A 99 22.33 -12.06 -5.55
C TYR A 99 21.54 -13.21 -6.21
N LYS A 100 20.21 -13.18 -6.08
CA LYS A 100 19.32 -14.21 -6.64
C LYS A 100 19.29 -14.22 -8.16
N PHE A 101 19.38 -13.04 -8.81
CA PHE A 101 19.18 -12.90 -10.26
C PHE A 101 20.47 -12.64 -11.05
N ALA A 102 21.60 -12.34 -10.41
CA ALA A 102 22.86 -12.12 -11.09
C ALA A 102 23.52 -13.44 -11.50
N HIS A 103 24.06 -13.48 -12.72
CA HIS A 103 24.90 -14.58 -13.22
C HIS A 103 26.38 -14.44 -12.81
N TYR A 104 26.71 -13.48 -11.94
CA TYR A 104 28.07 -13.17 -11.49
C TYR A 104 28.10 -12.99 -9.96
N ASN A 105 29.31 -13.03 -9.37
CA ASN A 105 29.56 -12.92 -7.92
C ASN A 105 29.15 -11.55 -7.35
N VAL A 106 27.85 -11.35 -7.15
CA VAL A 106 27.30 -10.33 -6.25
C VAL A 106 27.16 -10.99 -4.88
N GLU A 107 27.39 -10.24 -3.81
CA GLU A 107 27.06 -10.69 -2.45
C GLU A 107 25.69 -10.15 -2.04
N ALA A 108 24.89 -10.94 -1.33
CA ALA A 108 23.61 -10.49 -0.76
C ALA A 108 23.79 -9.50 0.40
N THR A 109 25.03 -9.26 0.85
CA THR A 109 25.36 -8.50 2.05
C THR A 109 24.88 -7.05 1.97
N CYS A 110 24.26 -6.56 3.05
CA CYS A 110 23.83 -5.18 3.16
C CYS A 110 24.97 -4.18 3.03
N GLN A 111 24.87 -3.29 2.05
CA GLN A 111 25.90 -2.29 1.77
C GLN A 111 25.88 -1.11 2.74
N LEU A 112 24.84 -0.99 3.57
CA LEU A 112 24.74 0.06 4.57
C LEU A 112 25.45 -0.34 5.86
N CYS A 113 25.08 -1.48 6.44
CA CYS A 113 25.63 -1.95 7.71
C CYS A 113 26.73 -3.01 7.56
N CYS A 114 27.00 -3.48 6.35
CA CYS A 114 27.96 -4.55 6.06
C CYS A 114 27.70 -5.83 6.86
N SER A 115 26.44 -6.08 7.26
CA SER A 115 26.07 -7.24 8.07
C SER A 115 24.73 -7.83 7.63
N GLY A 116 24.69 -9.16 7.52
CA GLY A 116 23.51 -9.90 7.06
C GLY A 116 23.13 -9.62 5.60
N ASN A 117 22.12 -10.34 5.11
CA ASN A 117 21.58 -10.14 3.77
C ASN A 117 20.66 -8.90 3.74
N GLU A 118 20.78 -8.07 2.70
CA GLU A 118 19.83 -6.98 2.46
C GLU A 118 18.60 -7.52 1.73
N ASP A 119 17.65 -8.02 2.51
CA ASP A 119 16.28 -8.22 2.07
C ASP A 119 15.36 -7.11 2.61
N VAL A 120 14.09 -7.14 2.21
CA VAL A 120 13.11 -6.10 2.60
C VAL A 120 12.95 -6.03 4.12
N ILE A 121 13.00 -7.18 4.80
CA ILE A 121 12.87 -7.25 6.26
C ILE A 121 14.07 -6.58 6.90
N HIS A 122 15.29 -6.97 6.52
CA HIS A 122 16.50 -6.36 7.03
C HIS A 122 16.51 -4.85 6.82
N PHE A 123 16.20 -4.40 5.60
CA PHE A 123 16.17 -2.98 5.26
C PHE A 123 15.14 -2.20 6.11
N LEU A 124 13.94 -2.75 6.28
CA LEU A 124 12.83 -2.06 6.96
C LEU A 124 12.83 -2.18 8.47
N THR A 125 13.40 -3.24 9.06
CA THR A 125 13.21 -3.52 10.51
C THR A 125 14.51 -3.73 11.29
N THR A 126 15.53 -4.39 10.73
CA THR A 126 16.70 -4.82 11.53
C THR A 126 18.01 -4.10 11.21
N CYS A 127 18.14 -3.40 10.07
CA CYS A 127 19.41 -2.76 9.68
C CYS A 127 19.84 -1.71 10.73
N PRO A 128 20.99 -1.86 11.40
CA PRO A 128 21.36 -1.00 12.54
C PRO A 128 21.62 0.45 12.12
N ILE A 129 22.14 0.68 10.90
CA ILE A 129 22.39 2.04 10.39
C ILE A 129 21.09 2.85 10.24
N LEU A 130 19.98 2.15 10.00
CA LEU A 130 18.66 2.77 9.84
C LEU A 130 17.87 2.85 11.16
N SER A 131 18.42 2.36 12.29
CA SER A 131 17.70 2.31 13.58
C SER A 131 17.22 3.69 14.02
N THR A 132 18.09 4.69 13.95
CA THR A 132 17.79 6.08 14.35
C THR A 132 16.66 6.72 13.54
N THR A 133 16.47 6.28 12.29
CA THR A 133 15.34 6.73 11.46
C THR A 133 14.06 5.98 11.83
N ARG A 134 14.16 4.68 12.14
CA ARG A 134 13.02 3.84 12.53
C ARG A 134 12.49 4.16 13.91
N GLU A 135 13.36 4.40 14.88
CA GLU A 135 13.03 4.69 16.29
C GLU A 135 12.00 5.82 16.42
N LYS A 136 12.09 6.83 15.55
CA LYS A 136 11.13 7.96 15.48
C LYS A 136 9.69 7.53 15.21
N TYR A 137 9.49 6.40 14.55
CA TYR A 137 8.19 5.87 14.17
C TYR A 137 7.85 4.60 14.97
N PHE A 138 8.85 3.92 15.52
CA PHE A 138 8.67 2.68 16.28
C PHE A 138 7.96 2.91 17.61
N SER A 139 8.11 4.08 18.25
CA SER A 139 7.36 4.37 19.49
C SER A 139 5.84 4.37 19.23
N GLU A 140 5.39 5.07 18.18
CA GLU A 140 3.98 5.13 17.80
C GLU A 140 3.45 3.75 17.37
N ILE A 141 4.23 3.03 16.55
CA ILE A 141 3.87 1.67 16.11
C ILE A 141 3.81 0.72 17.30
N ARG A 142 4.76 0.81 18.24
CA ARG A 142 4.79 -0.03 19.44
C ARG A 142 3.59 0.23 20.34
N GLU A 143 3.18 1.48 20.53
CA GLU A 143 1.98 1.81 21.31
C GLU A 143 0.72 1.19 20.69
N ILE A 144 0.54 1.37 19.38
CA ILE A 144 -0.60 0.79 18.64
C ILE A 144 -0.59 -0.73 18.76
N ILE A 145 0.56 -1.36 18.52
CA ILE A 145 0.65 -2.83 18.55
C ILE A 145 0.52 -3.36 19.98
N THR A 146 1.04 -2.68 20.99
CA THR A 146 0.87 -3.10 22.40
C THR A 146 -0.60 -3.02 22.85
N TYR A 147 -1.34 -2.05 22.32
CA TYR A 147 -2.77 -1.89 22.56
C TYR A 147 -3.60 -2.98 21.85
N GLU A 148 -3.30 -3.28 20.59
CA GLU A 148 -4.02 -4.25 19.76
C GLU A 148 -3.59 -5.71 20.01
N ILE A 149 -2.32 -5.92 20.32
CA ILE A 149 -1.66 -7.19 20.60
C ILE A 149 -1.05 -7.05 21.99
N THR A 150 -1.76 -7.53 23.02
CA THR A 150 -1.32 -7.56 24.43
C THR A 150 0.21 -7.68 24.58
N ALA A 151 0.81 -6.74 25.34
CA ALA A 151 2.25 -6.46 25.47
C ALA A 151 3.22 -7.66 25.55
N GLU A 152 2.78 -8.80 26.10
CA GLU A 152 3.59 -10.02 26.24
C GLU A 152 3.99 -10.66 24.90
N LYS A 153 3.20 -10.49 23.83
CA LYS A 153 3.52 -11.08 22.52
C LYS A 153 4.54 -10.27 21.73
N TRP A 154 4.63 -8.95 21.94
CA TRP A 154 5.53 -8.09 21.17
C TRP A 154 7.01 -8.30 21.54
N ASN A 155 7.33 -8.37 22.83
CA ASN A 155 8.70 -8.52 23.31
C ASN A 155 9.34 -9.89 22.96
N ASN A 156 8.57 -10.83 22.43
CA ASN A 156 9.03 -12.15 22.02
C ASN A 156 9.25 -12.29 20.49
N VAL A 157 8.87 -11.28 19.70
CA VAL A 157 8.89 -11.34 18.22
C VAL A 157 9.95 -10.40 17.60
N PHE A 158 10.37 -9.37 18.32
CA PHE A 158 11.38 -8.38 17.90
C PHE A 158 12.40 -8.15 19.01
#